data_AF-A0A1Q3BU81-F1
#
_entry.id   AF-A0A1Q3BU81-F1
#
_cell.length_a   1.000
_cell.length_b   1.000
_cell.length_c   1.000
_cell.angle_alpha   90.00
_cell.angle_beta   90.00
_cell.angle_gamma   90.00
#
_symmetry.space_group_name_H-M   'P 1'
#
loop_
_entity.id
_entity.type
_entity.pdbx_description
1 polymer ?
#
loop_
_entity_poly.entity_id
_entity_poly.type
_entity_poly.pdbx_seq_one_letter_code
_entity_poly.pdbx_strand_id
1 'polypeptide(L)'
;SRAMLIALRAKNKVEFINGSCLKPDQNSPLLHQWERCNAIVLSWIMSTISKKLLGGIVYATDALAVWRDLKEMFDRINGSRIFFHSQRYHDQQQRLLQFLMGLNDSYGSIRSQILMMCPLPTVSQAYSMISQEESHRGIIARTHRRSDVPAVFYSNTYKKKDN
;
A
#
# COMPACT_ATOMS: atom_id res chain seq x y z
N SER A 1 -5.84 2.97 -16.27
CA SER A 1 -4.53 3.62 -16.16
C SER A 1 -4.67 5.14 -16.24
N ARG A 2 -4.30 5.88 -15.18
CA ARG A 2 -4.40 7.36 -15.11
C ARG A 2 -3.44 8.06 -16.09
N ALA A 3 -2.26 7.48 -16.31
CA ALA A 3 -1.29 7.95 -17.30
C ALA A 3 -1.82 7.85 -18.74
N MET A 4 -2.50 6.75 -19.08
CA MET A 4 -3.10 6.57 -20.41
C MET A 4 -4.21 7.59 -20.68
N LEU A 5 -5.03 7.89 -19.67
CA LEU A 5 -6.08 8.92 -19.76
C LEU A 5 -5.49 10.33 -19.96
N ILE A 6 -4.38 10.65 -19.29
CA ILE A 6 -3.67 11.93 -19.44
C ILE A 6 -3.08 12.05 -20.85
N ALA A 7 -2.45 11.00 -21.37
CA ALA A 7 -1.88 10.99 -22.71
C ALA A 7 -2.94 11.17 -23.82
N LEU A 8 -4.11 10.54 -23.67
CA LEU A 8 -5.22 10.70 -24.60
C LEU A 8 -5.88 12.08 -24.51
N ARG A 9 -5.98 12.65 -23.30
CA ARG A 9 -6.43 14.03 -23.07
C ARG A 9 -5.53 15.05 -23.72
N ALA A 10 -4.21 14.88 -23.60
CA ALA A 10 -3.22 15.77 -24.21
C ALA A 10 -3.30 15.81 -25.75
N LYS A 11 -3.99 14.86 -26.39
CA LYS A 11 -4.09 14.73 -27.85
C LYS A 11 -5.51 14.87 -28.39
N ASN A 12 -6.48 15.26 -27.56
CA ASN A 12 -7.90 15.35 -27.94
C ASN A 12 -8.46 14.04 -28.54
N LYS A 13 -7.99 12.88 -28.04
CA LYS A 13 -8.44 11.55 -28.50
C LYS A 13 -9.26 10.79 -27.46
N VAL A 14 -9.69 11.45 -26.39
CA VAL A 14 -10.54 10.85 -25.35
C VAL A 14 -11.89 10.42 -25.92
N GLU A 15 -12.37 11.10 -26.94
CA GLU A 15 -13.69 10.83 -27.52
C GLU A 15 -13.79 9.46 -28.21
N PHE A 16 -12.65 8.86 -28.57
CA PHE A 16 -12.58 7.51 -29.12
C PHE A 16 -12.67 6.43 -28.03
N ILE A 17 -12.36 6.74 -26.77
CA ILE A 17 -12.39 5.78 -25.65
C ILE A 17 -13.60 5.96 -24.73
N ASN A 18 -14.33 7.08 -24.82
CA ASN A 18 -15.54 7.34 -24.06
C ASN A 18 -16.84 7.01 -24.84
N GLY A 19 -16.72 6.75 -26.15
CA GLY A 19 -17.85 6.45 -27.04
C GLY A 19 -18.57 7.67 -27.61
N SER A 20 -18.08 8.90 -27.37
CA SER A 20 -18.62 10.13 -27.95
C SER A 20 -18.34 10.24 -29.45
N CYS A 21 -17.26 9.62 -29.95
CA CYS A 21 -16.95 9.55 -31.38
C CYS A 21 -17.42 8.19 -31.95
N LEU A 22 -18.67 8.15 -32.41
CA LEU A 22 -19.26 6.96 -33.03
C LEU A 22 -18.64 6.69 -34.40
N LYS A 23 -18.57 5.41 -34.78
CA LYS A 23 -18.11 4.99 -36.10
C LYS A 23 -19.07 5.56 -37.17
N PRO A 24 -18.56 6.32 -38.16
CA PRO A 24 -19.38 6.82 -39.26
C PRO A 24 -19.98 5.70 -40.10
N ASP A 25 -21.04 6.01 -40.85
CA ASP A 25 -21.62 5.08 -41.82
C ASP A 25 -20.63 4.75 -42.95
N GLN A 26 -20.91 3.64 -43.64
CA GLN A 26 -20.00 3.07 -44.63
C GLN A 26 -19.77 3.96 -45.86
N ASN A 27 -20.67 4.91 -46.11
CA ASN A 27 -20.60 5.86 -47.23
C ASN A 27 -20.07 7.23 -46.81
N SER A 28 -19.73 7.42 -45.52
CA SER A 28 -19.24 8.68 -45.02
C SER A 28 -17.81 8.95 -45.51
N PRO A 29 -17.51 10.16 -46.04
CA PRO A 29 -16.15 10.55 -46.37
C PRO A 29 -15.23 10.61 -45.14
N LEU A 30 -15.81 10.63 -43.92
CA LEU A 30 -15.07 10.67 -42.66
C LEU A 30 -14.65 9.28 -42.15
N LEU A 31 -15.14 8.19 -42.74
CA LEU A 31 -14.89 6.81 -42.29
C LEU A 31 -13.38 6.50 -42.25
N HIS A 32 -12.66 6.76 -43.35
CA HIS A 32 -11.22 6.50 -43.41
C HIS A 32 -10.42 7.32 -42.40
N GLN A 33 -10.84 8.55 -42.12
CA GLN A 33 -10.17 9.40 -41.15
C GLN A 33 -10.42 8.92 -39.71
N TRP A 34 -11.64 8.41 -39.45
CA TRP A 34 -11.98 7.75 -38.20
C TRP A 34 -11.15 6.46 -38.00
N GLU A 35 -11.03 5.61 -39.02
CA GLU A 35 -10.25 4.36 -38.97
C GLU A 35 -8.76 4.63 -38.66
N ARG A 36 -8.17 5.67 -39.27
CA ARG A 36 -6.79 6.11 -38.96
C ARG A 36 -6.66 6.52 -37.50
N CYS A 37 -7.62 7.29 -36.98
CA CYS A 37 -7.60 7.72 -35.58
C CYS A 37 -7.76 6.54 -34.62
N ASN A 38 -8.67 5.63 -34.92
CA ASN A 38 -8.90 4.41 -34.16
C ASN A 38 -7.64 3.52 -34.11
N ALA A 39 -6.95 3.33 -35.24
CA ALA A 39 -5.70 2.56 -35.30
C ALA A 39 -4.56 3.18 -34.47
N ILE A 40 -4.45 4.52 -34.46
CA ILE A 40 -3.45 5.23 -33.64
C ILE A 40 -3.74 5.03 -32.15
N VAL A 41 -5.01 5.14 -31.74
CA VAL A 41 -5.42 4.93 -30.36
C VAL A 41 -5.19 3.47 -29.94
N LEU A 42 -5.53 2.50 -30.79
CA LEU A 42 -5.24 1.09 -30.57
C LEU A 42 -3.73 0.85 -30.39
N SER A 43 -2.88 1.40 -31.26
CA SER A 43 -1.42 1.29 -31.16
C SER A 43 -0.88 1.84 -29.83
N TRP A 44 -1.40 2.98 -29.36
CA TRP A 44 -1.02 3.52 -28.05
C TRP A 44 -1.48 2.64 -26.91
N ILE A 45 -2.73 2.18 -26.95
CA ILE A 45 -3.27 1.28 -25.94
C ILE A 45 -2.41 0.02 -25.89
N MET A 46 -2.14 -0.63 -27.02
CA MET A 46 -1.26 -1.82 -27.12
C MET A 46 0.16 -1.55 -26.60
N SER A 47 0.74 -0.39 -26.92
CA SER A 47 2.09 -0.01 -26.47
C SER A 47 2.19 0.19 -24.95
N THR A 48 1.11 0.63 -24.31
CA THR A 48 1.09 0.87 -22.85
C THR A 48 0.78 -0.37 -22.01
N ILE A 49 0.39 -1.49 -22.64
CA ILE A 49 -0.02 -2.72 -21.96
C ILE A 49 1.15 -3.69 -21.90
N SER A 50 1.36 -4.36 -20.76
CA SER A 50 2.39 -5.38 -20.66
C SER A 50 2.06 -6.57 -21.56
N LYS A 51 3.09 -7.21 -22.14
CA LYS A 51 2.94 -8.34 -23.07
C LYS A 51 2.03 -9.47 -22.55
N LYS A 52 1.94 -9.62 -21.23
CA LYS A 52 1.08 -10.61 -20.55
C LYS A 52 -0.42 -10.35 -20.72
N LEU A 53 -0.81 -9.09 -20.87
CA LEU A 53 -2.21 -8.66 -21.07
C LEU A 53 -2.54 -8.45 -22.56
N LEU A 54 -1.52 -8.45 -23.43
CA LEU A 54 -1.67 -8.25 -24.88
C LEU A 54 -2.39 -9.40 -25.57
N GLY A 55 -2.15 -10.65 -25.13
CA GLY A 55 -2.63 -11.86 -25.80
C GLY A 55 -4.14 -11.95 -26.00
N GLY A 56 -4.95 -11.28 -25.16
CA GLY A 56 -6.41 -11.23 -25.31
C GLY A 56 -6.93 -10.09 -26.19
N ILE A 57 -6.07 -9.13 -26.56
CA ILE A 57 -6.47 -7.84 -27.16
C ILE A 57 -5.91 -7.66 -28.58
N VAL A 58 -4.92 -8.45 -28.99
CA VAL A 58 -4.20 -8.32 -30.28
C VAL A 58 -5.11 -8.24 -31.52
N TYR A 59 -6.28 -8.88 -31.49
CA TYR A 59 -7.23 -8.90 -32.63
C TYR A 59 -8.33 -7.85 -32.58
N ALA A 60 -8.30 -6.95 -31.60
CA ALA A 60 -9.37 -5.98 -31.45
C ALA A 60 -9.28 -4.86 -32.49
N THR A 61 -10.40 -4.61 -33.16
CA THR A 61 -10.53 -3.60 -34.23
C THR A 61 -11.11 -2.29 -33.73
N ASP A 62 -11.58 -2.23 -32.48
CA ASP A 62 -12.23 -1.06 -31.89
C ASP A 62 -11.52 -0.64 -30.59
N ALA A 63 -10.95 0.57 -30.59
CA ALA A 63 -10.29 1.15 -29.43
C ALA A 63 -11.23 1.27 -28.20
N LEU A 64 -12.53 1.47 -28.42
CA LEU A 64 -13.51 1.61 -27.33
C LEU A 64 -13.71 0.28 -26.60
N ALA A 65 -13.89 -0.81 -27.34
CA ALA A 65 -14.04 -2.15 -26.79
C ALA A 65 -12.81 -2.54 -25.97
N VAL A 66 -11.61 -2.35 -26.54
CA VAL A 66 -10.34 -2.61 -25.84
C VAL A 66 -10.22 -1.78 -24.57
N TRP A 67 -10.57 -0.51 -24.63
CA TRP A 67 -10.50 0.38 -23.47
C TRP A 67 -11.43 -0.08 -22.34
N ARG A 68 -12.64 -0.55 -22.65
CA ARG A 68 -13.58 -1.09 -21.66
C ARG A 68 -13.05 -2.34 -21.00
N ASP A 69 -12.55 -3.30 -21.78
CA ASP A 69 -11.98 -4.55 -21.28
C ASP A 69 -10.78 -4.28 -20.36
N LEU A 70 -9.92 -3.34 -20.74
CA LEU A 70 -8.80 -2.92 -19.91
C LEU A 70 -9.23 -2.26 -18.61
N LYS A 71 -10.28 -1.45 -18.66
CA LYS A 71 -10.83 -0.80 -17.46
C LYS A 71 -11.37 -1.86 -16.50
N GLU A 72 -12.16 -2.81 -16.99
CA GLU A 72 -12.68 -3.90 -16.18
C GLU A 72 -11.57 -4.77 -15.59
N MET A 73 -10.57 -5.15 -16.39
CA MET A 73 -9.42 -5.90 -15.88
C MET A 73 -8.61 -5.11 -14.87
N PHE A 74 -8.42 -3.81 -15.07
CA PHE A 74 -7.72 -2.94 -14.12
C PHE A 74 -8.47 -2.85 -12.80
N ASP A 75 -9.79 -2.69 -12.85
CA ASP A 75 -10.64 -2.64 -11.66
C ASP A 75 -10.65 -3.99 -10.92
N ARG A 76 -10.72 -5.11 -11.66
CA ARG A 76 -10.61 -6.48 -11.12
C ARG A 76 -9.25 -6.75 -10.47
N ILE A 77 -8.16 -6.39 -11.13
CA ILE A 77 -6.79 -6.57 -10.61
C ILE A 77 -6.55 -5.68 -9.40
N ASN A 78 -7.01 -4.43 -9.43
CA ASN A 78 -6.87 -3.53 -8.29
C ASN A 78 -7.69 -4.01 -7.09
N GLY A 79 -8.94 -4.42 -7.31
CA GLY A 79 -9.78 -5.02 -6.27
C GLY A 79 -9.10 -6.24 -5.65
N SER A 80 -8.59 -7.15 -6.49
CA SER A 80 -7.86 -8.34 -6.04
C SER A 80 -6.61 -7.96 -5.25
N ARG A 81 -5.81 -7.01 -5.74
CA ARG A 81 -4.60 -6.54 -5.04
C ARG A 81 -4.95 -5.96 -3.68
N ILE A 82 -5.89 -5.03 -3.61
CA ILE A 82 -6.31 -4.40 -2.35
C ILE A 82 -6.74 -5.48 -1.36
N PHE A 83 -7.58 -6.42 -1.80
CA PHE A 83 -8.01 -7.55 -0.99
C PHE A 83 -6.82 -8.37 -0.46
N PHE A 84 -5.86 -8.75 -1.31
CA PHE A 84 -4.69 -9.50 -0.87
C PHE A 84 -3.81 -8.74 0.14
N HIS A 85 -3.66 -7.43 0.01
CA HIS A 85 -2.90 -6.63 0.98
C HIS A 85 -3.64 -6.53 2.32
N SER A 86 -4.95 -6.27 2.29
CA SER A 86 -5.79 -6.24 3.48
C SER A 86 -5.82 -7.59 4.19
N GLN A 87 -5.93 -8.69 3.45
CA GLN A 87 -5.89 -10.04 4.00
C GLN A 87 -4.55 -10.32 4.69
N ARG A 88 -3.43 -10.01 4.03
CA ARG A 88 -2.09 -10.20 4.62
C ARG A 88 -1.90 -9.37 5.88
N TYR A 89 -2.40 -8.13 5.89
CA TYR A 89 -2.34 -7.28 7.07
C TYR A 89 -3.16 -7.90 8.22
N HIS A 90 -4.38 -8.35 7.94
CA HIS A 90 -5.23 -9.03 8.93
C HIS A 90 -4.56 -10.29 9.48
N ASP A 91 -4.02 -11.16 8.61
CA ASP A 91 -3.33 -12.38 9.02
C ASP A 91 -2.11 -12.09 9.91
N GLN A 92 -1.35 -11.03 9.61
CA GLN A 92 -0.23 -10.59 10.44
C GLN A 92 -0.68 -10.13 11.83
N GLN A 93 -1.78 -9.37 11.90
CA GLN A 93 -2.36 -8.94 13.18
C GLN A 93 -2.87 -10.14 14.00
N GLN A 94 -3.53 -11.11 13.37
CA GLN A 94 -3.98 -12.33 14.05
C GLN A 94 -2.81 -13.14 14.61
N ARG A 95 -1.71 -13.28 13.85
CA ARG A 95 -0.49 -13.95 14.34
C ARG A 95 0.14 -13.21 15.53
N LEU A 96 0.14 -11.88 15.51
CA LEU A 96 0.60 -11.09 16.66
C LEU A 96 -0.27 -11.35 17.89
N LEU A 97 -1.60 -11.28 17.75
CA LEU A 97 -2.51 -11.53 18.86
C LEU A 97 -2.33 -12.94 19.43
N GLN A 98 -2.21 -13.95 18.58
CA GLN A 98 -1.93 -15.32 19.00
C GLN A 98 -0.59 -15.43 19.76
N PHE A 99 0.45 -14.78 19.25
CA PHE A 99 1.74 -14.69 19.93
C PHE A 99 1.62 -14.06 21.33
N LEU A 100 0.92 -12.92 21.45
CA LEU A 100 0.72 -12.22 22.72
C LEU A 100 -0.16 -12.98 23.72
N MET A 101 -1.11 -13.80 23.25
CA MET A 101 -1.91 -14.70 24.10
C MET A 101 -1.08 -15.84 24.68
N GLY A 102 -0.06 -16.32 23.97
CA GLY A 102 0.85 -17.36 24.44
C GLY A 102 1.92 -16.87 25.44
N LEU A 103 2.01 -15.56 25.67
CA LEU A 103 2.97 -15.00 26.64
C LEU A 103 2.53 -15.23 28.08
N ASN A 104 3.50 -15.42 28.96
CA ASN A 104 3.28 -15.53 30.39
C ASN A 104 2.79 -14.20 30.99
N ASP A 105 1.99 -14.25 32.06
CA ASP A 105 1.40 -13.07 32.70
C ASP A 105 2.44 -12.06 33.23
N SER A 106 3.67 -12.50 33.49
CA SER A 106 4.79 -11.62 33.86
C SER A 106 5.13 -10.55 32.80
N TYR A 107 4.73 -10.76 31.54
CA TYR A 107 4.88 -9.84 30.41
C TYR A 107 3.63 -8.96 30.17
N GLY A 108 2.67 -8.92 31.11
CA GLY A 108 1.41 -8.17 30.97
C GLY A 108 1.59 -6.69 30.64
N SER A 109 2.58 -6.02 31.24
CA SER A 109 2.86 -4.59 31.02
C SER A 109 3.25 -4.30 29.56
N ILE A 110 4.23 -5.03 29.03
CA ILE A 110 4.68 -4.83 27.64
C ILE A 110 3.64 -5.29 26.62
N ARG A 111 2.86 -6.33 26.95
CA ARG A 111 1.71 -6.75 26.13
C ARG A 111 0.69 -5.63 25.96
N SER A 112 0.31 -4.94 27.05
CA SER A 112 -0.59 -3.79 26.98
C SER A 112 0.02 -2.64 26.16
N GLN A 113 1.30 -2.33 26.36
CA GLN A 113 2.00 -1.31 25.58
C GLN A 113 1.97 -1.60 24.08
N ILE A 114 2.25 -2.85 23.69
CA ILE A 114 2.23 -3.30 22.29
C ILE A 114 0.83 -3.14 21.68
N LEU A 115 -0.23 -3.51 22.42
CA LEU A 115 -1.62 -3.40 21.96
C LEU A 115 -2.08 -1.94 21.80
N MET A 116 -1.43 -0.98 22.46
CA MET A 116 -1.73 0.44 22.36
C MET A 116 -0.96 1.15 21.23
N MET A 117 -0.11 0.45 20.48
CA MET A 117 0.64 1.05 19.37
C MET A 117 -0.24 1.22 18.11
N CYS A 118 -0.07 2.34 17.40
CA CYS A 118 -0.67 2.56 16.07
C CYS A 118 0.38 3.10 15.08
N PRO A 119 0.71 2.35 14.00
CA PRO A 119 0.16 1.05 13.63
C PRO A 119 0.65 -0.08 14.55
N LEU A 120 -0.17 -1.12 14.72
CA LEU A 120 0.22 -2.31 15.48
C LEU A 120 1.47 -2.98 14.87
N PRO A 121 2.45 -3.37 15.69
CA PRO A 121 3.73 -3.90 15.22
C PRO A 121 3.59 -5.32 14.64
N THR A 122 4.59 -5.77 13.91
CA THR A 122 4.69 -7.18 13.49
C THR A 122 5.14 -8.07 14.65
N VAL A 123 4.94 -9.39 14.51
CA VAL A 123 5.43 -10.40 15.48
C VAL A 123 6.93 -10.23 15.76
N SER A 124 7.75 -10.00 14.73
CA SER A 124 9.19 -9.81 14.89
C SER A 124 9.53 -8.56 15.69
N GLN A 125 8.80 -7.46 15.48
CA GLN A 125 8.99 -6.23 16.26
C GLN A 125 8.53 -6.42 17.70
N ALA A 126 7.41 -7.09 17.92
CA ALA A 126 6.92 -7.45 19.25
C ALA A 126 7.94 -8.31 20.02
N TYR A 127 8.50 -9.33 19.37
CA TYR A 127 9.56 -10.14 19.94
C TYR A 127 10.79 -9.31 20.35
N SER A 128 11.27 -8.42 19.47
CA SER A 128 12.40 -7.54 19.79
C SER A 128 12.13 -6.62 20.97
N MET A 129 10.92 -6.07 21.08
CA MET A 129 10.53 -5.23 22.22
C MET A 129 10.50 -6.03 23.52
N ILE A 130 9.95 -7.24 23.50
CA ILE A 130 9.94 -8.14 24.65
C ILE A 130 11.35 -8.52 25.09
N SER A 131 12.21 -8.87 24.13
CA SER A 131 13.60 -9.24 24.40
C SER A 131 14.39 -8.07 25.02
N GLN A 132 14.15 -6.82 24.56
CA GLN A 132 14.75 -5.64 25.15
C GLN A 132 14.27 -5.37 26.59
N GLU A 133 12.96 -5.48 26.83
CA GLU A 133 12.36 -5.32 28.16
C GLU A 133 12.91 -6.35 29.16
N GLU A 134 13.09 -7.60 28.73
CA GLU A 134 13.68 -8.65 29.57
C GLU A 134 15.14 -8.35 29.93
N SER A 135 15.93 -7.84 28.98
CA SER A 135 17.29 -7.39 29.23
C SER A 135 17.35 -6.26 30.27
N HIS A 136 16.46 -5.27 30.17
CA HIS A 136 16.37 -4.17 31.14
C HIS A 136 15.97 -4.67 32.53
N ARG A 137 15.00 -5.58 32.63
CA ARG A 137 14.62 -6.22 33.90
C ARG A 137 15.77 -7.02 34.51
N GLY A 138 16.55 -7.72 33.70
CA GLY A 138 17.74 -8.44 34.14
C GLY A 138 18.79 -7.52 34.75
N ILE A 139 18.96 -6.31 34.23
CA ILE A 139 19.88 -5.30 34.78
C ILE A 139 19.35 -4.75 36.11
N ILE A 140 18.06 -4.39 36.19
CA ILE A 140 17.44 -3.85 37.41
C ILE A 140 17.41 -4.90 38.53
N ALA A 141 17.15 -6.17 38.22
CA ALA A 141 17.21 -7.26 39.19
C ALA A 141 18.64 -7.48 39.72
N ARG A 142 19.68 -7.21 38.91
CA ARG A 142 21.09 -7.31 39.30
C ARG A 142 21.55 -6.12 40.15
N THR A 143 21.04 -4.92 39.91
CA THR A 143 21.32 -3.75 40.76
C THR A 143 20.60 -3.84 42.10
N HIS A 144 19.37 -4.37 42.15
CA HIS A 144 18.66 -4.55 43.42
C HIS A 144 19.32 -5.58 44.36
N ARG A 145 20.13 -6.52 43.84
CA ARG A 145 21.00 -7.38 44.67
C ARG A 145 22.29 -6.70 45.14
N ARG A 146 22.62 -5.51 44.63
CA ARG A 146 23.92 -4.86 44.84
C ARG A 146 23.85 -3.45 45.45
N SER A 147 22.67 -2.86 45.64
CA SER A 147 22.55 -1.49 46.19
C SER A 147 21.39 -1.31 47.16
N ASP A 148 21.68 -1.41 48.46
CA ASP A 148 20.91 -0.78 49.55
C ASP A 148 21.13 0.75 49.61
N VAL A 149 21.09 1.43 48.46
CA VAL A 149 21.19 2.91 48.45
C VAL A 149 20.28 3.50 47.38
N PRO A 150 19.34 4.40 47.72
CA PRO A 150 18.43 4.98 46.74
C PRO A 150 19.17 5.96 45.83
N ALA A 151 19.04 5.79 44.51
CA ALA A 151 19.52 6.75 43.53
C ALA A 151 18.62 7.99 43.52
N VAL A 152 18.88 8.95 44.42
CA VAL A 152 18.29 10.29 44.36
C VAL A 152 19.17 11.15 43.45
N PHE A 153 18.61 11.57 42.31
CA PHE A 153 19.20 12.60 41.46
C PHE A 153 19.10 13.96 42.18
N TYR A 154 20.22 14.51 42.64
CA TYR A 154 20.29 15.91 43.07
C TYR A 154 20.60 16.79 41.86
N SER A 155 19.59 17.53 41.37
CA SER A 155 19.82 18.67 40.46
C SER A 155 20.25 19.88 41.29
N ASN A 156 21.53 20.23 41.20
CA ASN A 156 22.09 21.38 41.91
C ASN A 156 21.79 22.66 41.12
N THR A 157 20.72 23.38 41.49
CA THR A 157 20.49 24.75 41.00
C THR A 157 21.19 25.74 41.92
N TYR A 158 22.43 26.11 41.59
CA TYR A 158 23.08 27.25 42.24
C TYR A 158 22.40 28.54 41.79
N LYS A 159 21.58 29.11 42.69
CA LYS A 159 21.18 30.51 42.64
C LYS A 159 22.43 31.37 42.79
N LYS A 160 22.75 32.12 41.73
CA LYS A 160 23.62 33.30 41.81
C LYS A 160 22.93 34.30 42.75
N LYS A 161 23.53 34.56 43.91
CA LYS A 161 23.12 35.62 44.84
C LYS A 161 24.22 36.67 44.81
N ASP A 162 23.81 37.89 44.52
CA ASP A 162 24.64 39.05 44.28
C ASP A 162 25.55 39.40 45.46
N ASN A 163 26.76 39.89 45.16
CA ASN A 163 27.35 41.08 45.80
C ASN A 163 28.45 41.66 44.92
#